data_AF-A0A923USV4-F1
#
_entry.id   AF-A0A923USV4-F1
#
_cell.length_a   1.000
_cell.length_b   1.000
_cell.length_c   1.000
_cell.angle_alpha   90.00
_cell.angle_beta   90.00
_cell.angle_gamma   90.00
#
_symmetry.space_group_name_H-M   'P 1'
#
loop_
_entity.id
_entity.type
_entity.pdbx_description
1 polymer ?
#
loop_
_entity_poly.entity_id
_entity_poly.type
_entity_poly.pdbx_seq_one_letter_code
_entity_poly.pdbx_strand_id
1 'polypeptide(L)'
;VMSVTQVKSLRKYLALSLLIWFCYGLTVYVNFFCLAQTAHLQSIHALAVLVLGAFGFIVVQGGIGAYQLIVMEVLALYGTSKADGYAIGWINWSAQTLAIIVFGIASLIYLGRKKKVN
;
A
#
# COMPACT_ATOMS: atom_id res chain seq x y z
N VAL A 1 -10.73 25.95 10.48
CA VAL A 1 -10.05 25.15 9.42
C VAL A 1 -11.14 24.44 8.60
N MET A 2 -11.52 24.98 7.44
CA MET A 2 -12.51 24.38 6.54
C MET A 2 -11.88 24.27 5.15
N SER A 3 -11.03 23.26 4.97
CA SER A 3 -10.40 22.96 3.67
C SER A 3 -11.29 22.07 2.80
N VAL A 4 -12.14 21.23 3.41
CA VAL A 4 -13.04 20.30 2.71
C VAL A 4 -14.09 21.03 1.85
N THR A 5 -14.44 22.27 2.19
CA THR A 5 -15.42 23.07 1.43
C THR A 5 -14.84 23.77 0.20
N GLN A 6 -13.52 23.75 0.00
CA GLN A 6 -12.83 24.37 -1.15
C GLN A 6 -12.58 23.37 -2.30
N VAL A 7 -13.06 22.13 -2.18
CA VAL A 7 -12.89 21.11 -3.22
C VAL A 7 -13.78 21.46 -4.42
N LYS A 8 -13.15 21.95 -5.50
CA LYS A 8 -13.80 22.37 -6.77
C LYS A 8 -14.86 21.39 -7.30
N SER A 9 -14.73 20.10 -7.00
CA SER A 9 -15.74 19.09 -7.32
C SER A 9 -15.66 17.86 -6.41
N LEU A 10 -16.56 17.76 -5.42
CA LEU A 10 -16.62 16.66 -4.45
C LEU A 10 -16.64 15.27 -5.13
N ARG A 11 -17.38 15.14 -6.24
CA ARG A 11 -17.46 13.87 -7.00
C ARG A 11 -16.10 13.37 -7.49
N LYS A 12 -15.26 14.26 -8.03
CA LYS A 12 -13.92 13.88 -8.50
C LYS A 12 -13.01 13.49 -7.34
N TYR A 13 -13.11 14.19 -6.21
CA TYR A 13 -12.33 13.87 -5.02
C TYR A 13 -12.69 12.49 -4.45
N LEU A 14 -13.98 12.18 -4.33
CA LEU A 14 -14.43 10.86 -3.86
C LEU A 14 -14.04 9.75 -4.84
N ALA A 15 -14.22 9.97 -6.14
CA ALA A 15 -13.83 9.00 -7.16
C ALA A 15 -12.32 8.70 -7.14
N LEU A 16 -11.46 9.73 -7.05
CA LEU A 16 -10.02 9.53 -6.94
C LEU A 16 -9.63 8.86 -5.63
N SER A 17 -10.23 9.26 -4.52
CA SER A 17 -9.97 8.64 -3.21
C SER A 17 -10.28 7.15 -3.23
N LEU A 18 -11.47 6.77 -3.72
CA LEU A 18 -11.86 5.37 -3.85
C LEU A 18 -10.95 4.60 -4.81
N LEU A 19 -10.54 5.22 -5.93
CA LEU A 19 -9.61 4.61 -6.87
C LEU A 19 -8.24 4.34 -6.23
N ILE A 20 -7.72 5.25 -5.40
CA ILE A 20 -6.46 5.06 -4.69
C ILE A 20 -6.56 3.86 -3.73
N TRP A 21 -7.63 3.79 -2.93
CA TRP A 21 -7.86 2.65 -2.03
C TRP A 21 -8.02 1.33 -2.78
N PHE A 22 -8.71 1.34 -3.92
CA PHE A 22 -8.82 0.19 -4.80
C PHE A 22 -7.45 -0.26 -5.32
N CYS A 23 -6.61 0.66 -5.80
CA CYS A 23 -5.25 0.35 -6.24
C CYS A 23 -4.37 -0.22 -5.12
N TYR A 24 -4.51 0.28 -3.89
CA TYR A 24 -3.81 -0.29 -2.74
C TYR A 24 -4.25 -1.72 -2.45
N GLY A 25 -5.57 -1.98 -2.41
CA GLY A 25 -6.09 -3.34 -2.25
C GLY A 25 -5.67 -4.27 -3.38
N LEU A 26 -5.65 -3.77 -4.62
CA LEU A 26 -5.19 -4.52 -5.79
C LEU A 26 -3.71 -4.89 -5.68
N THR A 27 -2.87 -3.99 -5.17
CA THR A 27 -1.44 -4.27 -4.96
C THR A 27 -1.25 -5.43 -3.97
N VAL A 28 -1.97 -5.40 -2.85
CA VAL A 28 -1.94 -6.49 -1.87
C VAL A 28 -2.40 -7.81 -2.50
N TYR A 29 -3.49 -7.78 -3.27
CA TYR A 29 -4.01 -8.96 -3.95
C TYR A 29 -3.01 -9.54 -4.95
N VAL A 30 -2.35 -8.69 -5.75
CA VAL A 30 -1.31 -9.12 -6.70
C VAL A 30 -0.12 -9.77 -5.96
N ASN A 31 0.24 -9.25 -4.79
CA ASN A 31 1.36 -9.79 -4.01
C ASN A 31 1.10 -11.22 -3.48
N PHE A 32 -0.15 -11.65 -3.33
CA PHE A 32 -0.46 -13.04 -2.95
C PHE A 32 0.02 -14.06 -3.99
N PHE A 33 0.17 -13.66 -5.26
CA PHE A 33 0.69 -14.52 -6.31
C PHE A 33 2.22 -14.62 -6.34
N CYS A 34 2.92 -13.85 -5.50
CA CYS A 34 4.38 -13.94 -5.38
C CYS A 34 4.84 -15.22 -4.69
N LEU A 35 4.00 -15.83 -3.85
CA LEU A 35 4.27 -17.10 -3.16
C LEU A 35 3.19 -18.12 -3.52
N ALA A 36 3.60 -19.35 -3.86
CA ALA A 36 2.67 -20.43 -4.21
C ALA A 36 1.70 -20.75 -3.06
N GLN A 37 2.18 -20.62 -1.82
CA GLN A 37 1.45 -20.87 -0.60
C GLN A 37 0.31 -19.88 -0.38
N THR A 38 0.42 -18.64 -0.87
CA THR A 38 -0.58 -17.58 -0.67
C THR A 38 -1.46 -17.35 -1.90
N ALA A 39 -1.16 -17.97 -3.04
CA ALA A 39 -1.88 -17.78 -4.30
C ALA A 39 -3.36 -18.20 -4.25
N HIS A 40 -3.76 -19.02 -3.27
CA HIS A 40 -5.15 -19.42 -3.06
C HIS A 40 -5.99 -18.33 -2.36
N LEU A 41 -5.36 -17.28 -1.82
CA LEU A 41 -6.05 -16.20 -1.12
C LEU A 41 -6.86 -15.34 -2.09
N GLN A 42 -8.15 -15.21 -1.78
CA GLN A 42 -9.08 -14.34 -2.50
C GLN A 42 -8.89 -12.84 -2.20
N SER A 43 -9.47 -12.00 -3.06
CA SER A 43 -9.43 -10.52 -2.95
C SER A 43 -10.00 -9.97 -1.64
N ILE A 44 -10.92 -10.68 -1.00
CA ILE A 44 -11.47 -10.29 0.31
C ILE A 44 -10.40 -10.32 1.42
N HIS A 45 -9.44 -11.25 1.36
CA HIS A 45 -8.32 -11.30 2.29
C HIS A 45 -7.36 -10.13 2.09
N ALA A 46 -7.19 -9.68 0.83
CA ALA A 46 -6.40 -8.49 0.54
C ALA A 46 -7.05 -7.23 1.12
N LEU A 47 -8.39 -7.14 1.12
CA LEU A 47 -9.12 -6.05 1.77
C LEU A 47 -8.95 -6.08 3.29
N ALA A 48 -8.95 -7.26 3.92
CA ALA A 48 -8.67 -7.40 5.34
C ALA A 48 -7.25 -6.90 5.68
N VAL A 49 -6.25 -7.30 4.90
CA VAL A 49 -4.86 -6.82 5.03
C VAL A 49 -4.77 -5.31 4.79
N LEU A 50 -5.53 -4.74 3.84
CA LEU A 50 -5.55 -3.31 3.58
C LEU A 50 -6.07 -2.52 4.78
N VAL A 51 -7.22 -2.92 5.34
CA VAL A 51 -7.85 -2.23 6.47
C VAL A 51 -7.05 -2.40 7.75
N LEU A 52 -6.65 -3.64 8.07
CA LEU A 52 -5.94 -3.93 9.31
C LEU A 52 -4.47 -3.49 9.24
N GLY A 53 -3.81 -3.66 8.09
CA GLY A 53 -2.45 -3.21 7.87
C GLY A 53 -2.29 -1.69 7.97
N ALA A 54 -3.34 -0.91 7.68
CA ALA A 54 -3.31 0.55 7.85
C ALA A 54 -2.98 0.96 9.30
N PHE A 55 -3.37 0.16 10.29
CA PHE A 55 -3.00 0.41 11.70
C PHE A 55 -1.48 0.33 11.92
N GLY A 56 -0.75 -0.46 11.14
CA GLY A 56 0.71 -0.53 11.23
C GLY A 56 1.37 0.82 10.96
N PHE A 57 0.84 1.58 10.01
CA PHE A 57 1.31 2.94 9.68
C PHE A 57 0.84 4.00 10.69
N ILE A 58 -0.24 3.74 11.43
CA ILE A 58 -0.72 4.60 12.52
C ILE A 58 0.17 4.43 13.76
N VAL A 59 0.53 3.18 14.09
CA VAL A 59 1.32 2.85 15.29
C VAL A 59 2.80 3.21 15.10
N VAL A 60 3.37 2.95 13.92
CA VAL A 60 4.78 3.23 13.62
C VAL A 60 4.91 4.07 12.37
N GLN A 61 5.75 5.11 12.43
CA GLN A 61 6.03 5.96 11.28
C GLN A 61 6.62 5.14 10.13
N GLY A 62 5.97 5.22 8.96
CA GLY A 62 6.36 4.43 7.78
C GLY A 62 6.01 2.94 7.88
N GLY A 63 5.37 2.49 8.97
CA GLY A 63 4.82 1.14 9.13
C GLY A 63 5.86 0.02 9.22
N ILE A 64 7.15 0.33 9.27
CA ILE A 64 8.21 -0.69 9.25
C ILE A 64 8.15 -1.56 10.51
N GLY A 65 8.19 -2.88 10.34
CA GLY A 65 8.01 -3.87 11.41
C GLY A 65 6.54 -4.08 11.78
N ALA A 66 5.82 -3.01 12.15
CA ALA A 66 4.43 -3.10 12.59
C ALA A 66 3.48 -3.60 11.49
N TYR A 67 3.63 -3.10 10.26
CA TYR A 67 2.83 -3.55 9.12
C TYR A 67 3.00 -5.05 8.89
N GLN A 68 4.24 -5.54 8.84
CA GLN A 68 4.56 -6.94 8.56
C GLN A 68 4.02 -7.88 9.64
N LEU A 69 4.12 -7.48 10.92
CA LEU A 69 3.54 -8.25 12.03
C LEU A 69 2.02 -8.32 11.96
N ILE A 70 1.36 -7.21 11.61
CA ILE A 70 -0.09 -7.20 11.43
C ILE A 70 -0.50 -8.08 10.25
N VAL A 71 0.16 -7.96 9.09
CA VAL A 71 -0.14 -8.80 7.92
C VAL A 71 0.07 -10.28 8.25
N MET A 72 1.12 -10.62 8.99
CA MET A 72 1.37 -11.98 9.47
C MET A 72 0.19 -12.51 10.29
N GLU A 73 -0.27 -11.78 11.30
CA GLU A 73 -1.38 -12.24 12.15
C GLU A 73 -2.70 -12.28 11.37
N VAL A 74 -2.96 -11.30 10.50
CA VAL A 74 -4.17 -11.27 9.66
C VAL A 74 -4.24 -12.47 8.74
N LEU A 75 -3.14 -12.82 8.05
CA LEU A 75 -3.11 -13.96 7.15
C LEU A 75 -3.10 -15.31 7.89
N ALA A 76 -2.58 -15.35 9.12
CA ALA A 76 -2.68 -16.53 9.98
C ALA A 76 -4.14 -16.90 10.30
N LEU A 77 -5.04 -15.90 10.41
CA LEU A 77 -6.48 -16.15 10.58
C LEU A 77 -7.12 -16.85 9.37
N TYR A 78 -6.50 -16.76 8.20
CA TYR A 78 -6.95 -17.37 6.97
C TYR A 78 -6.18 -18.65 6.60
N GLY A 79 -5.47 -19.24 7.57
CA GLY A 79 -4.77 -20.52 7.38
C GLY A 79 -3.41 -20.43 6.68
N THR A 80 -2.88 -19.22 6.48
CA THR A 80 -1.52 -19.03 5.96
C THR A 80 -0.49 -19.20 7.09
N SER A 81 0.68 -19.78 6.80
CA SER A 81 1.75 -19.87 7.80
C SER A 81 2.22 -18.48 8.23
N LYS A 82 2.63 -18.30 9.49
CA LYS A 82 3.15 -17.02 9.97
C LYS A 82 4.38 -16.56 9.16
N ALA A 83 5.23 -17.50 8.75
CA ALA A 83 6.40 -17.20 7.93
C ALA A 83 6.01 -16.62 6.57
N ASP A 84 5.06 -17.24 5.87
CA ASP A 84 4.58 -16.77 4.56
C ASP A 84 3.84 -15.44 4.69
N GLY A 85 3.00 -15.28 5.72
CA GLY A 85 2.30 -14.02 5.98
C GLY A 85 3.25 -12.86 6.27
N TYR A 86 4.31 -13.12 7.04
CA TYR A 86 5.37 -12.14 7.30
C TYR A 86 6.14 -11.78 6.02
N ALA A 87 6.43 -12.77 5.16
CA ALA A 87 7.06 -12.56 3.87
C ALA A 87 6.19 -11.69 2.93
N ILE A 88 4.88 -11.95 2.86
CA ILE A 88 3.93 -11.10 2.10
C ILE A 88 3.93 -9.67 2.62
N GLY A 89 3.93 -9.48 3.95
CA GLY A 89 4.05 -8.16 4.55
C GLY A 89 5.29 -7.41 4.08
N TRP A 90 6.44 -8.09 4.03
CA TRP A 90 7.69 -7.50 3.53
C TRP A 90 7.67 -7.21 2.04
N ILE A 91 7.14 -8.13 1.22
CA ILE A 91 7.01 -7.93 -0.24
C ILE A 91 6.16 -6.70 -0.51
N ASN A 92 4.99 -6.58 0.12
CA ASN A 92 4.08 -5.47 -0.11
C ASN A 92 4.68 -4.12 0.32
N TRP A 93 5.26 -4.07 1.54
CA TRP A 93 5.88 -2.84 2.05
C TRP A 93 7.09 -2.43 1.20
N SER A 94 8.01 -3.36 0.92
CA SER A 94 9.24 -3.06 0.18
C SER A 94 8.97 -2.67 -1.27
N ALA A 95 8.04 -3.33 -1.96
CA ALA A 95 7.64 -2.97 -3.32
C ALA A 95 7.09 -1.54 -3.37
N GLN A 96 6.26 -1.16 -2.41
CA GLN A 96 5.72 0.19 -2.30
C GLN A 96 6.81 1.22 -1.99
N THR A 97 7.67 0.95 -1.01
CA THR A 97 8.80 1.83 -0.65
C THR A 97 9.75 2.02 -1.84
N LEU A 98 10.09 0.94 -2.53
CA LEU A 98 10.95 0.99 -3.72
C LEU A 98 10.31 1.82 -4.83
N ALA A 99 9.02 1.64 -5.09
CA ALA A 99 8.30 2.44 -6.07
C ALA A 99 8.36 3.94 -5.71
N ILE A 100 8.11 4.30 -4.45
CA ILE A 100 8.20 5.69 -3.98
C ILE A 100 9.61 6.26 -4.18
N ILE A 101 10.66 5.49 -3.85
CA ILE A 101 12.04 5.91 -4.04
C ILE A 101 12.34 6.14 -5.53
N VAL A 102 12.00 5.17 -6.39
CA VAL A 102 12.28 5.22 -7.83
C VAL A 102 11.54 6.39 -8.50
N PHE A 103 10.22 6.49 -8.29
CA PHE A 103 9.43 7.57 -8.89
C PHE A 103 9.75 8.94 -8.27
N GLY A 104 10.08 8.98 -6.98
CA GLY A 104 10.52 10.18 -6.29
C GLY A 104 11.82 10.74 -6.90
N ILE A 105 12.84 9.89 -7.04
CA ILE A 105 14.12 10.27 -7.67
C ILE A 105 13.89 10.67 -9.14
N ALA A 106 13.11 9.91 -9.90
CA ALA A 106 12.79 10.23 -11.29
C ALA A 106 12.13 11.62 -11.43
N SER A 107 11.20 11.95 -10.52
CA SER A 107 10.55 13.26 -10.46
C SER A 107 11.54 14.39 -10.16
N LEU A 108 12.47 14.18 -9.20
CA LEU A 108 13.50 15.17 -8.87
C LEU A 108 14.44 15.43 -10.05
N ILE A 109 14.87 14.38 -10.76
CA ILE A 109 15.71 14.52 -11.96
C ILE A 109 14.96 15.30 -13.04
N TYR A 110 13.69 14.95 -13.29
CA TYR A 110 12.87 15.63 -14.30
C TYR A 110 12.68 17.12 -13.97
N LEU A 111 12.37 17.45 -12.72
CA LEU A 111 12.19 18.84 -12.29
C LEU A 111 13.51 19.63 -12.31
N GLY A 112 14.61 19.00 -11.87
CA GLY A 112 15.94 19.59 -11.91
C GLY A 112 16.42 19.94 -13.32
N ARG A 113 16.01 19.14 -14.33
CA ARG A 113 16.28 19.44 -15.75
C ARG A 113 15.47 20.63 -16.26
N LYS A 114 14.19 20.77 -15.87
CA LYS A 114 13.38 21.94 -16.26
C LYS A 114 13.88 23.26 -15.68
N LYS A 115 14.42 23.25 -14.45
CA LYS A 115 14.95 24.47 -13.81
C LYS A 115 16.22 25.03 -14.46
N LYS A 116 16.93 24.24 -15.29
CA LYS A 116 18.11 24.70 -16.05
C LYS A 116 17.78 25.30 -17.42
N VAL A 117 16.53 25.25 -17.87
CA VAL A 117 16.11 25.64 -19.24
C VAL A 117 15.34 26.98 -19.27
N ASN A 118 15.04 27.56 -18.10
CA ASN A 118 14.56 28.95 -17.93
C ASN A 118 15.60 29.74 -17.15
#